data_AF-A0A932EL97-F1
#
_entry.id   AF-A0A932EL97-F1
#
_cell.length_a   1.000
_cell.length_b   1.000
_cell.length_c   1.000
_cell.angle_alpha   90.00
_cell.angle_beta   90.00
_cell.angle_gamma   90.00
#
_symmetry.space_group_name_H-M   'P 1'
#
loop_
_entity.id
_entity.type
_entity.pdbx_description
1 polymer ?
#
loop_
_entity_poly.entity_id
_entity_poly.type
_entity_poly.pdbx_seq_one_letter_code
_entity_poly.pdbx_strand_id
1 'polypeptide(L)'
;MSKGILTKTQQVLLERIGENAFLSQKFYLTGGTALAAFYLRHRYSEDLDFFSEEEINIMQLDVALKELQKKRGSSKGKCLSK
;
A
#
# COMPACT_ATOMS: atom_id res chain seq x y z
N MET A 1 13.83 10.11 -3.28
CA MET A 1 12.44 9.63 -3.46
C MET A 1 12.36 8.92 -4.81
N SER A 2 11.68 7.78 -4.88
CA SER A 2 11.63 6.75 -5.95
C SER A 2 11.15 7.20 -7.34
N LYS A 3 11.62 8.36 -7.82
CA LYS A 3 11.20 9.06 -9.04
C LYS A 3 11.18 8.11 -10.23
N GLY A 4 9.99 7.88 -10.75
CA GLY A 4 9.73 7.10 -11.95
C GLY A 4 9.21 5.70 -11.70
N ILE A 5 9.51 5.05 -10.57
CA ILE A 5 9.12 3.63 -10.37
C ILE A 5 7.75 3.48 -9.75
N LEU A 6 7.45 4.26 -8.71
CA LEU A 6 6.13 4.23 -8.08
C LEU A 6 5.19 5.19 -8.81
N THR A 7 4.00 4.71 -9.17
CA THR A 7 2.91 5.53 -9.67
C THR A 7 2.43 6.51 -8.60
N LYS A 8 1.76 7.60 -9.00
CA LYS A 8 1.16 8.56 -8.06
C LYS A 8 0.19 7.88 -7.08
N THR A 9 -0.59 6.90 -7.57
CA THR A 9 -1.53 6.16 -6.74
C THR A 9 -0.82 5.31 -5.68
N GLN A 10 0.27 4.62 -6.03
CA GLN A 10 1.08 3.86 -5.08
C GLN A 10 1.72 4.79 -4.03
N GLN A 11 2.24 5.95 -4.45
CA GLN A 11 2.80 6.94 -3.52
C GLN A 11 1.77 7.42 -2.50
N VAL A 12 0.59 7.83 -2.97
CA VAL A 12 -0.52 8.27 -2.09
C VAL A 12 -0.98 7.15 -1.16
N LEU A 13 -1.02 5.91 -1.63
CA LEU A 13 -1.39 4.76 -0.79
C LEU A 13 -0.35 4.52 0.31
N LEU A 14 0.94 4.56 -0.01
CA LEU A 14 2.02 4.40 0.96
C LEU A 14 2.00 5.53 2.01
N GLU A 15 1.78 6.77 1.59
CA GLU A 15 1.62 7.91 2.51
C GLU A 15 0.46 7.69 3.48
N ARG A 16 -0.70 7.26 2.98
CA ARG A 16 -1.88 7.00 3.82
C ARG A 16 -1.70 5.83 4.77
N ILE A 17 -0.99 4.78 4.34
CA ILE A 17 -0.60 3.67 5.21
C ILE A 17 0.32 4.20 6.31
N GLY A 18 1.26 5.10 5.97
CA GLY A 18 2.14 5.79 6.91
C GLY A 18 1.41 6.67 7.93
N GLU A 19 0.29 7.29 7.55
CA GLU A 19 -0.56 8.08 8.45
C GLU A 19 -1.39 7.23 9.43
N ASN A 20 -1.63 5.95 9.11
CA ASN A 20 -2.37 5.05 10.00
C ASN A 20 -1.41 4.43 11.02
N ALA A 21 -1.56 4.77 12.30
CA ALA A 21 -0.64 4.33 13.35
C ALA A 21 -0.58 2.80 13.50
N PHE A 22 -1.70 2.09 13.32
CA PHE A 22 -1.73 0.63 13.38
C PHE A 22 -0.95 0.02 12.21
N LEU A 23 -1.20 0.48 10.99
CA LEU A 23 -0.56 -0.09 9.80
C LEU A 23 0.93 0.26 9.71
N SER A 24 1.30 1.51 9.99
CA SER A 24 2.70 1.97 9.91
C SER A 24 3.62 1.34 10.96
N GLN A 25 3.09 0.95 12.11
CA GLN A 25 3.88 0.29 13.17
C GLN A 25 4.00 -1.22 12.97
N LYS A 26 2.97 -1.85 12.39
CA LYS A 26 2.90 -3.32 12.27
C LYS A 26 3.35 -3.84 10.91
N PHE A 27 3.29 -3.02 9.87
CA PHE A 27 3.62 -3.43 8.51
C PHE A 27 4.70 -2.58 7.89
N TYR A 28 5.57 -3.23 7.14
CA TYR A 28 6.56 -2.56 6.29
C TYR A 28 6.46 -3.06 4.85
N LEU A 29 6.79 -2.16 3.92
CA LEU A 29 6.85 -2.48 2.50
C LEU A 29 8.02 -3.41 2.23
N THR A 30 7.77 -4.50 1.51
CA THR A 30 8.78 -5.49 1.16
C THR A 30 8.65 -5.90 -0.31
N GLY A 31 9.25 -7.04 -0.66
CA GLY A 31 9.12 -7.66 -1.96
C GLY A 31 9.82 -6.90 -3.08
N GLY A 32 9.41 -7.20 -4.31
CA GLY A 32 10.03 -6.65 -5.51
C GLY A 32 9.89 -5.13 -5.62
N THR A 33 8.79 -4.58 -5.11
CA THR A 33 8.53 -3.14 -5.19
C THR A 33 9.40 -2.34 -4.22
N ALA A 34 9.63 -2.84 -3.00
CA ALA A 34 10.60 -2.22 -2.10
C ALA A 34 12.00 -2.17 -2.74
N LEU A 35 12.45 -3.32 -3.25
CA LEU A 35 13.76 -3.46 -3.88
C LEU A 35 13.91 -2.56 -5.11
N ALA A 36 12.91 -2.53 -6.00
CA ALA A 36 12.94 -1.73 -7.21
C ALA A 36 12.87 -0.23 -6.89
N ALA A 37 11.93 0.22 -6.05
CA ALA A 37 11.68 1.64 -5.83
C ALA A 37 12.74 2.33 -4.96
N PHE A 38 13.27 1.64 -3.94
CA PHE A 38 14.13 2.26 -2.92
C PHE A 38 15.60 1.91 -3.04
N TYR A 39 15.95 0.75 -3.62
CA TYR A 39 17.33 0.28 -3.68
C TYR A 39 17.90 0.29 -5.10
N LEU A 40 17.39 -0.56 -5.99
CA LEU A 40 18.05 -0.89 -7.27
C LEU A 40 17.64 -0.01 -8.45
N ARG A 41 16.41 0.52 -8.44
CA ARG A 41 15.84 1.32 -9.54
C ARG A 41 15.88 0.67 -10.94
N HIS A 42 15.83 -0.67 -10.99
CA HIS A 42 16.09 -1.46 -12.20
C HIS A 42 14.84 -1.77 -13.02
N ARG A 43 13.63 -1.67 -12.46
CA ARG A 43 12.37 -2.00 -13.15
C ARG A 43 11.17 -1.30 -12.53
N TYR A 44 10.08 -1.26 -13.28
CA TYR A 44 8.75 -0.95 -12.74
C TYR A 44 8.21 -2.14 -11.94
N SER A 45 7.35 -1.84 -10.97
CA SER A 45 6.68 -2.85 -10.16
C SER A 45 5.23 -2.42 -9.91
N GLU A 46 4.30 -3.32 -10.18
CA GLU A 46 2.86 -3.03 -10.15
C GLU A 46 2.26 -3.28 -8.76
N ASP A 47 2.74 -4.30 -8.07
CA ASP A 47 2.21 -4.73 -6.77
C ASP A 47 2.82 -3.98 -5.58
N LEU A 48 2.18 -4.05 -4.42
CA LEU A 48 2.74 -3.58 -3.14
C LEU A 48 2.59 -4.70 -2.12
N ASP A 49 3.73 -5.27 -1.71
CA ASP A 49 3.77 -6.34 -0.72
C ASP A 49 4.09 -5.78 0.66
N PHE A 50 3.32 -6.18 1.67
CA PHE A 50 3.52 -5.79 3.06
C PHE A 50 3.71 -7.02 3.93
N PHE A 51 4.65 -6.94 4.86
CA PHE A 51 4.91 -7.98 5.85
C PHE A 51 4.82 -7.41 7.26
N SER A 52 4.49 -8.28 8.21
CA SER A 52 4.50 -8.02 9.66
C SER A 52 5.34 -9.12 10.32
N GLU A 53 6.11 -8.74 11.33
CA GLU A 53 6.83 -9.69 12.19
C GLU A 53 6.00 -10.17 13.37
N GLU A 54 4.90 -9.48 13.66
CA GLU A 54 3.99 -9.79 14.76
C GLU A 54 2.72 -10.48 14.26
N GLU A 55 2.09 -11.27 15.13
CA GLU A 55 0.73 -11.76 14.90
C GLU A 55 -0.25 -10.60 14.77
N ILE A 56 -1.07 -10.67 13.74
CA ILE A 56 -2.02 -9.61 13.41
C ILE A 56 -3.42 -10.00 13.83
N ASN A 57 -4.09 -9.10 14.56
CA ASN A 57 -5.52 -9.19 14.77
C ASN A 57 -6.26 -8.86 13.47
N ILE A 58 -6.87 -9.87 12.85
CA ILE A 58 -7.55 -9.75 11.55
C ILE A 58 -8.72 -8.76 11.60
N MET A 59 -9.42 -8.62 12.74
CA MET A 59 -10.51 -7.66 12.86
C MET A 59 -10.01 -6.22 12.85
N GLN A 60 -8.91 -5.93 13.55
CA GLN A 60 -8.29 -4.61 13.53
C GLN A 60 -7.74 -4.27 12.15
N LEU A 61 -7.14 -5.25 11.47
CA LEU A 61 -6.69 -5.09 10.08
C LEU A 61 -7.84 -4.73 9.14
N ASP A 62 -8.97 -5.45 9.22
CA ASP A 62 -10.15 -5.18 8.40
C ASP A 62 -10.69 -3.76 8.62
N VAL A 63 -10.76 -3.29 9.88
CA VAL A 63 -11.15 -1.92 10.21
C VAL A 63 -10.19 -0.90 9.58
N ALA A 64 -8.88 -1.08 9.78
CA ALA A 64 -7.87 -0.16 9.23
C ALA A 64 -7.91 -0.11 7.69
N LEU A 65 -8.09 -1.25 7.03
CA LEU A 65 -8.23 -1.32 5.56
C LEU A 65 -9.51 -0.63 5.07
N LYS A 66 -10.63 -0.78 5.78
CA LYS A 66 -11.88 -0.07 5.46
C LYS A 66 -11.76 1.44 5.60
N GLU A 67 -11.02 1.92 6.61
CA GLU A 67 -10.74 3.34 6.77
C GLU A 67 -9.92 3.91 5.60
N LEU A 68 -8.89 3.15 5.15
CA LEU A 68 -8.11 3.51 3.97
C LEU A 68 -8.97 3.58 2.70
N GLN A 69 -9.91 2.65 2.54
CA GLN A 69 -10.87 2.66 1.42
C GLN A 69 -11.80 3.87 1.48
N LYS A 70 -12.36 4.20 2.65
CA LYS A 70 -13.32 5.30 2.82
C LYS A 70 -12.71 6.68 2.52
N LYS A 71 -11.43 6.86 2.82
CA LYS A 71 -10.68 8.08 2.45
C LYS A 71 -10.45 8.21 0.94
N ARG A 72 -10.74 7.19 0.11
CA ARG A 72 -10.83 7.33 -1.35
C ARG A 72 -12.25 7.82 -1.66
N GLY A 73 -12.47 9.12 -1.64
CA GLY A 73 -13.76 9.71 -2.03
C GLY A 73 -14.27 9.08 -3.33
N SER A 74 -15.57 8.70 -3.32
CA SER A 74 -16.38 8.22 -4.44
C SER A 74 -15.71 8.19 -5.82
N SER A 75 -15.11 7.06 -6.15
CA SER A 75 -15.14 6.56 -7.52
C SER A 75 -15.54 5.11 -7.43
N LYS A 76 -16.85 4.88 -7.53
CA LYS A 76 -17.40 3.56 -7.82
C LYS A 76 -16.70 3.09 -9.10
N GLY A 77 -15.72 2.20 -8.95
CA GLY A 77 -15.21 1.43 -10.08
C GLY A 77 -16.39 0.63 -10.62
N LYS A 78 -16.88 1.00 -11.80
CA LYS A 78 -17.72 0.09 -12.58
C LYS A 78 -16.89 -1.17 -12.80
N CYS A 79 -17.34 -2.27 -12.20
CA CYS A 79 -17.01 -3.59 -12.68
C CYS A 79 -17.43 -3.64 -14.15
N LEU A 80 -16.47 -3.57 -15.08
CA LEU A 80 -16.72 -3.96 -16.45
C LEU A 80 -16.66 -5.49 -16.48
N SER A 81 -17.80 -6.12 -16.24
CA SER A 81 -18.06 -7.44 -16.80
C SER A 81 -18.27 -7.26 -18.31
N LYS A 82 -17.35 -7.77 -19.10
CA LYS A 82 -17.64 -8.26 -20.44
C LYS A 82 -17.50 -9.77 -20.42
#